data_AF-A0A939A7W0-F1
#
_entry.id   AF-A0A939A7W0-F1
#
_cell.length_a   1.000
_cell.length_b   1.000
_cell.length_c   1.000
_cell.angle_alpha   90.00
_cell.angle_beta   90.00
_cell.angle_gamma   90.00
#
_symmetry.space_group_name_H-M   'P 1'
#
loop_
_entity.id
_entity.type
_entity.pdbx_description
1 polymer ?
#
loop_
_entity_poly.entity_id
_entity_poly.type
_entity_poly.pdbx_seq_one_letter_code
_entity_poly.pdbx_strand_id
1 'polypeptide(L)'
;MVVRLMVHHPELIPAISGEKILDEFESPLLKRLGKELETLFQKRGKLDLKETLGSVDEGLRKRFFEYTFQESGVGGDQQKRILKDCIEKIRRNRLKRDETDLLRRIKEVEKEKGGKELEDLLVKHQELARKEKGLLKDNLRKG
;
A
#
# COMPACT_ATOMS: atom_id res chain seq x y z
N MET A 1 -5.75 7.06 2.86
CA MET A 1 -5.25 7.29 4.24
C MET A 1 -3.74 7.50 4.27
N VAL A 2 -2.92 6.59 3.72
CA VAL A 2 -1.45 6.74 3.75
C VAL A 2 -0.95 8.03 3.08
N VAL A 3 -1.44 8.38 1.89
CA VAL A 3 -1.08 9.66 1.23
C VAL A 3 -1.39 10.87 2.13
N ARG A 4 -2.53 10.84 2.82
CA ARG A 4 -2.90 11.89 3.77
C ARG A 4 -1.92 11.96 4.95
N LEU A 5 -1.47 10.82 5.47
CA LEU A 5 -0.42 10.79 6.50
C LEU A 5 0.89 11.41 5.98
N MET A 6 1.27 11.16 4.72
CA MET A 6 2.46 11.77 4.12
C MET A 6 2.35 13.30 3.99
N VAL A 7 1.14 13.82 3.77
CA VAL A 7 0.87 15.26 3.63
C VAL A 7 0.91 15.96 4.98
N HIS A 8 0.27 15.39 6.00
CA HIS A 8 0.15 16.01 7.33
C HIS A 8 1.32 15.70 8.26
N HIS A 9 1.96 14.54 8.09
CA HIS A 9 3.05 14.02 8.94
C HIS A 9 4.18 13.50 8.05
N PRO A 10 4.89 14.40 7.34
CA PRO A 10 5.93 14.04 6.38
C PRO A 10 7.11 13.27 7.02
N GLU A 11 7.29 13.36 8.33
CA GLU A 11 8.25 12.54 9.10
C GLU A 11 7.98 11.02 9.01
N LEU A 12 6.77 10.62 8.61
CA LEU A 12 6.42 9.23 8.37
C LEU A 12 6.80 8.74 6.96
N ILE A 13 7.15 9.64 6.05
CA ILE A 13 7.53 9.28 4.66
C ILE A 13 8.68 8.28 4.62
N PRO A 14 9.77 8.42 5.41
CA PRO A 14 10.84 7.42 5.46
C PRO A 14 10.34 6.03 5.88
N ALA A 15 9.45 5.95 6.87
CA ALA A 15 8.88 4.67 7.31
C ALA A 15 8.00 4.04 6.23
N ILE A 16 7.20 4.85 5.54
CA ILE A 16 6.36 4.42 4.41
C ILE A 16 7.21 3.92 3.25
N SER A 17 8.29 4.64 2.92
CA SER A 17 9.26 4.31 1.88
C SER A 17 9.94 2.97 2.18
N GLY A 18 10.45 2.79 3.41
CA GLY A 18 11.12 1.56 3.84
C GLY A 18 10.25 0.30 3.72
N GLU A 19 8.93 0.44 3.93
CA GLU A 19 7.97 -0.65 3.82
C GLU A 19 7.54 -0.95 2.36
N LYS A 20 7.95 -0.13 1.38
CA LYS A 20 7.66 -0.25 -0.07
C LYS A 20 6.16 -0.35 -0.41
N ILE A 21 5.29 0.14 0.46
CA ILE A 21 3.84 -0.03 0.35
C ILE A 21 3.25 0.73 -0.82
N LEU A 22 3.91 1.79 -1.28
CA LEU A 22 3.46 2.59 -2.42
C LEU A 22 3.40 1.74 -3.70
N ASP A 23 4.23 0.71 -3.82
CA ASP A 23 4.18 -0.20 -4.94
C ASP A 23 2.98 -1.14 -4.91
N GLU A 24 2.42 -1.37 -3.72
CA GLU A 24 1.26 -2.21 -3.45
C GLU A 24 -0.08 -1.46 -3.59
N PHE A 25 -0.04 -0.16 -3.90
CA PHE A 25 -1.26 0.61 -4.11
C PHE A 25 -2.00 0.18 -5.38
N GLU A 26 -3.28 -0.07 -5.21
CA GLU A 26 -4.18 -0.45 -6.29
C GLU A 26 -4.53 0.74 -7.20
N SER A 27 -4.62 1.94 -6.63
CA SER A 27 -4.95 3.15 -7.38
C SER A 27 -3.67 3.72 -8.02
N PRO A 28 -3.55 3.75 -9.35
CA PRO A 28 -2.39 4.33 -10.03
C PRO A 28 -2.17 5.80 -9.68
N LEU A 29 -3.27 6.54 -9.49
CA LEU A 29 -3.24 7.94 -9.07
C LEU A 29 -2.63 8.12 -7.68
N LEU A 30 -3.06 7.31 -6.70
CA LEU A 30 -2.52 7.38 -5.35
C LEU A 30 -1.06 6.92 -5.29
N LYS A 31 -0.70 5.93 -6.12
CA LYS A 31 0.68 5.45 -6.26
C LYS A 31 1.58 6.55 -6.81
N ARG A 32 1.17 7.20 -7.89
CA ARG A 32 1.90 8.33 -8.49
C ARG A 32 2.06 9.48 -7.50
N LEU A 33 0.95 9.90 -6.87
CA LEU A 33 0.98 10.98 -5.88
C LEU A 33 1.90 10.64 -4.69
N GLY A 34 1.81 9.43 -4.14
CA GLY A 34 2.70 9.00 -3.05
C GLY A 34 4.18 9.02 -3.45
N LYS A 35 4.52 8.57 -4.65
CA LYS A 35 5.91 8.60 -5.17
C LYS A 35 6.41 10.02 -5.41
N GLU A 36 5.56 10.92 -5.89
CA GLU A 36 5.91 12.34 -6.04
C GLU A 36 6.20 12.97 -4.67
N LEU A 37 5.39 12.70 -3.65
CA LEU A 37 5.61 13.18 -2.27
C LEU A 37 6.92 12.63 -1.67
N GLU A 38 7.17 11.33 -1.86
CA GLU A 38 8.42 10.70 -1.44
C GLU A 38 9.64 11.35 -2.10
N THR A 39 9.58 11.58 -3.42
CA THR A 39 10.66 12.21 -4.18
C THR A 39 10.92 13.65 -3.72
N LEU A 40 9.86 14.42 -3.48
CA LEU A 40 9.98 15.80 -2.99
C LEU A 40 10.59 15.83 -1.58
N PHE A 41 10.15 14.94 -0.70
CA PHE A 41 10.69 14.82 0.65
C PHE A 41 12.15 14.40 0.64
N GLN A 42 12.55 13.40 -0.17
CA GLN A 42 13.94 12.96 -0.27
C GLN A 42 14.87 14.07 -0.78
N LYS A 43 14.42 14.90 -1.72
CA LYS A 43 15.23 15.99 -2.28
C LYS A 43 15.48 17.14 -1.30
N ARG A 44 14.55 17.40 -0.37
CA ARG A 44 14.56 18.64 0.44
C ARG A 44 14.52 18.41 1.94
N GLY A 45 14.27 17.19 2.40
CA GLY A 45 14.09 16.83 3.81
C GLY A 45 12.81 17.36 4.46
N LYS A 46 11.98 18.09 3.73
CA LYS A 46 10.71 18.65 4.17
C LYS A 46 9.71 18.71 3.02
N LEU A 47 8.42 18.68 3.34
CA LEU A 47 7.34 18.79 2.38
C LEU A 47 6.69 20.17 2.50
N ASP A 48 6.91 21.04 1.51
CA ASP A 48 6.22 22.33 1.43
C ASP A 48 4.95 22.15 0.57
N LEU A 49 3.78 22.36 1.17
CA LEU A 49 2.49 22.16 0.52
C LEU A 49 2.30 23.08 -0.71
N LYS A 50 2.80 24.31 -0.67
CA LYS A 50 2.66 25.29 -1.76
C LYS A 50 3.52 24.88 -2.96
N GLU A 51 4.75 24.45 -2.69
CA GLU A 51 5.65 23.97 -3.75
C GLU A 51 5.20 22.63 -4.32
N THR A 52 4.71 21.74 -3.44
CA THR A 52 4.17 20.43 -3.83
C THR A 52 3.01 20.64 -4.81
N LEU A 53 2.08 21.54 -4.50
CA LEU A 53 0.99 21.94 -5.40
C LEU A 53 1.49 22.44 -6.76
N GLY A 54 2.56 23.22 -6.79
CA GLY A 54 3.19 23.70 -8.02
C GLY A 54 3.75 22.57 -8.87
N SER A 55 4.35 21.55 -8.24
CA SER A 55 5.03 20.43 -8.91
C SER A 55 4.14 19.25 -9.31
N VAL A 56 2.98 19.10 -8.66
CA VAL A 56 2.06 17.99 -8.89
C VAL A 56 1.18 18.28 -10.12
N ASP A 57 0.98 17.23 -10.92
CA ASP A 57 0.12 17.23 -12.11
C ASP A 57 -1.29 17.76 -11.81
N GLU A 58 -1.89 18.47 -12.76
CA GLU A 58 -3.20 19.12 -12.60
C GLU A 58 -4.31 18.12 -12.22
N GLY A 59 -4.25 16.89 -12.75
CA GLY A 59 -5.16 15.81 -12.39
C GLY A 59 -4.98 15.28 -10.97
N LEU A 60 -3.81 15.48 -10.36
CA LEU A 60 -3.47 15.08 -9.00
C LEU A 60 -3.65 16.21 -7.98
N ARG A 61 -3.59 17.48 -8.41
CA ARG A 61 -3.78 18.67 -7.56
C ARG A 61 -5.08 18.63 -6.77
N LYS A 62 -6.19 18.25 -7.42
CA LYS A 62 -7.50 18.17 -6.76
C LYS A 62 -7.48 17.19 -5.57
N ARG A 63 -6.95 15.99 -5.78
CA ARG A 63 -6.84 14.98 -4.70
C ARG A 63 -5.83 15.39 -3.63
N PHE A 64 -4.73 16.02 -4.03
CA PHE A 64 -3.77 16.55 -3.07
C PHE A 64 -4.44 17.59 -2.15
N PHE A 65 -5.17 18.56 -2.72
CA PHE A 65 -5.94 19.54 -1.95
C PHE A 65 -6.95 18.90 -1.00
N GLU A 66 -7.71 17.91 -1.47
CA GLU A 66 -8.64 17.16 -0.62
C GLU A 66 -7.93 16.55 0.60
N TYR A 67 -6.72 16.02 0.43
CA TYR A 67 -5.95 15.49 1.55
C TYR A 67 -5.40 16.58 2.46
N THR A 68 -4.95 17.71 1.93
CA THR A 68 -4.42 18.83 2.71
C THR A 68 -5.46 19.43 3.64
N PHE A 69 -6.72 19.54 3.21
CA PHE A 69 -7.81 20.11 4.01
C PHE A 69 -8.55 19.09 4.89
N GLN A 70 -8.31 17.79 4.70
CA GLN A 70 -8.80 16.78 5.62
C GLN A 70 -7.95 16.79 6.90
N GLU A 71 -8.38 17.57 7.89
CA GLU A 71 -7.73 17.74 9.19
C GLU A 71 -7.49 16.40 9.90
N SER A 72 -6.23 15.98 10.07
CA SER A 72 -5.92 14.79 10.88
C SER A 72 -5.86 15.21 12.34
N GLY A 73 -7.02 15.24 13.02
CA GLY A 73 -7.12 15.51 14.47
C GLY A 73 -6.52 14.39 15.35
N VAL A 74 -5.38 13.84 14.95
CA VAL A 74 -4.80 12.61 15.46
C VAL A 74 -3.36 12.87 15.88
N GLY A 75 -3.04 12.67 17.17
CA GLY A 75 -1.70 12.90 17.73
C GLY A 75 -0.64 11.86 17.32
N GLY A 76 0.63 12.17 17.55
CA GLY A 76 1.80 11.44 17.02
C GLY A 76 1.79 9.91 17.20
N ASP A 77 1.50 9.41 18.40
CA ASP A 77 1.49 7.95 18.65
C ASP A 77 0.33 7.24 17.93
N GLN A 78 -0.79 7.94 17.77
CA GLN A 78 -1.96 7.42 17.09
C GLN A 78 -1.75 7.42 15.57
N GLN A 79 -0.96 8.34 15.01
CA GLN A 79 -0.59 8.34 13.58
C GLN A 79 0.25 7.12 13.21
N LYS A 80 1.22 6.74 14.07
CA LYS A 80 2.04 5.53 13.85
C LYS A 80 1.18 4.25 13.85
N ARG A 81 0.20 4.17 14.75
CA ARG A 81 -0.79 3.08 14.76
C ARG A 81 -1.63 3.05 13.49
N ILE A 82 -2.18 4.21 13.10
CA ILE A 82 -2.98 4.32 11.86
C ILE A 82 -2.14 3.93 10.65
N LEU A 83 -0.87 4.35 10.58
CA LEU A 83 0.03 3.96 9.51
C LEU A 83 0.19 2.44 9.45
N LYS A 84 0.48 1.81 10.59
CA LYS A 84 0.62 0.36 10.67
C LYS A 84 -0.66 -0.36 10.20
N ASP A 85 -1.82 0.05 10.68
CA ASP A 85 -3.11 -0.52 10.28
C ASP A 85 -3.36 -0.36 8.78
N CYS A 86 -3.00 0.79 8.21
CA CYS A 86 -3.10 1.04 6.78
C CYS A 86 -2.20 0.11 5.97
N ILE A 87 -0.93 -0.04 6.38
CA ILE A 87 0.04 -0.93 5.72
C ILE A 87 -0.48 -2.36 5.72
N GLU A 88 -0.94 -2.84 6.88
CA GLU A 88 -1.51 -4.18 7.00
C GLU A 88 -2.74 -4.37 6.11
N LYS A 89 -3.64 -3.38 6.07
CA LYS A 89 -4.84 -3.45 5.24
C LYS A 89 -4.49 -3.52 3.75
N ILE A 90 -3.51 -2.73 3.29
CA ILE A 90 -3.05 -2.77 1.90
C ILE A 90 -2.48 -4.15 1.56
N ARG A 91 -1.62 -4.70 2.43
CA ARG A 91 -1.02 -6.03 2.23
C ARG A 91 -2.07 -7.15 2.22
N ARG A 92 -3.05 -7.11 3.14
CA ARG A 92 -4.15 -8.08 3.15
C ARG A 92 -5.00 -7.99 1.89
N ASN A 93 -5.32 -6.79 1.43
CA ASN A 93 -6.10 -6.62 0.20
C ASN A 93 -5.37 -7.17 -1.02
N ARG A 94 -4.06 -6.94 -1.11
CA ARG A 94 -3.22 -7.51 -2.16
C ARG A 94 -3.23 -9.04 -2.12
N LEU A 95 -3.00 -9.64 -0.95
CA LEU A 95 -2.98 -11.10 -0.81
C LEU A 95 -4.31 -11.74 -1.22
N LYS A 96 -5.44 -11.15 -0.81
CA LYS A 96 -6.77 -11.63 -1.21
C LYS A 96 -6.98 -11.60 -2.72
N ARG A 97 -6.46 -10.58 -3.40
CA ARG A 97 -6.50 -10.50 -4.87
C ARG A 97 -5.61 -11.55 -5.51
N ASP A 98 -4.36 -11.66 -5.06
CA ASP A 98 -3.41 -12.66 -5.55
C ASP A 98 -4.00 -14.07 -5.40
N GLU A 99 -4.64 -14.37 -4.27
CA GLU A 99 -5.37 -15.62 -4.03
C GLU A 99 -6.56 -15.80 -4.98
N THR A 100 -7.38 -14.77 -5.17
CA THR A 100 -8.56 -14.83 -6.04
C THR A 100 -8.16 -15.07 -7.51
N ASP A 101 -7.15 -14.34 -8.00
CA ASP A 101 -6.61 -14.49 -9.35
C ASP A 101 -5.95 -15.86 -9.55
N LEU A 102 -5.26 -16.37 -8.53
CA LEU A 102 -4.64 -17.68 -8.56
C LEU A 102 -5.69 -18.80 -8.60
N LEU A 103 -6.73 -18.72 -7.76
CA LEU A 103 -7.84 -19.68 -7.76
C LEU A 103 -8.60 -19.68 -9.09
N ARG A 104 -8.75 -18.53 -9.74
CA ARG A 104 -9.32 -18.45 -11.09
C ARG A 104 -8.45 -19.21 -12.10
N ARG A 105 -7.13 -18.98 -12.10
CA ARG A 105 -6.19 -19.68 -12.99
C ARG A 105 -6.14 -21.19 -12.75
N ILE A 106 -6.16 -21.62 -11.49
CA ILE A 106 -6.21 -23.05 -11.14
C ILE A 106 -7.45 -23.69 -11.78
N LYS A 107 -8.63 -23.07 -11.63
CA LYS A 107 -9.88 -23.58 -12.22
C LYS A 107 -9.86 -23.60 -13.76
N GLU A 108 -9.14 -22.69 -14.40
CA GLU A 108 -8.98 -22.65 -15.85
C GLU A 108 -8.08 -23.80 -16.33
N VAL A 109 -6.92 -23.98 -15.71
CA VAL A 109 -5.94 -25.04 -16.06
C VAL A 109 -6.48 -26.44 -15.70
N GLU A 110 -7.25 -26.58 -14.62
CA GLU A 110 -7.94 -27.84 -14.28
C GLU A 110 -8.92 -28.27 -15.38
N LYS A 111 -9.61 -27.32 -16.02
CA LYS A 111 -10.55 -27.61 -17.13
C LYS A 111 -9.85 -28.03 -18.41
N GLU A 112 -8.62 -27.57 -18.65
CA GLU A 112 -7.84 -27.85 -19.88
C GLU A 112 -6.99 -29.14 -19.78
N LYS A 113 -7.27 -30.02 -18.81
CA LYS A 113 -6.51 -31.25 -18.48
C LYS A 113 -5.13 -30.97 -17.88
N GLY A 114 -5.14 -30.30 -16.73
CA GLY A 114 -3.99 -29.94 -15.89
C GLY A 114 -2.75 -30.86 -15.97
N GLY A 115 -1.59 -30.22 -15.82
CA GLY A 115 -0.27 -30.85 -15.81
C GLY A 115 0.70 -30.07 -14.90
N LYS A 116 1.98 -29.95 -15.30
CA LYS A 116 3.00 -29.20 -14.54
C LYS A 116 2.58 -27.78 -14.15
N GLU A 117 1.83 -27.10 -15.01
CA GLU A 117 1.32 -25.76 -14.73
C GLU A 117 0.35 -25.73 -13.55
N LEU A 118 -0.47 -26.78 -13.36
CA LEU A 118 -1.37 -26.91 -12.22
C LEU A 118 -0.58 -27.12 -10.92
N GLU A 119 0.45 -27.98 -10.95
CA GLU A 119 1.34 -28.20 -9.80
C GLU A 119 2.03 -26.90 -9.37
N ASP A 120 2.57 -26.12 -10.32
CA ASP A 120 3.21 -24.83 -10.04
C ASP A 120 2.23 -23.82 -9.42
N LEU A 121 0.97 -23.79 -9.87
CA LEU A 121 -0.07 -22.93 -9.31
C LEU A 121 -0.47 -23.37 -7.89
N LEU A 122 -0.53 -24.68 -7.62
CA LEU A 122 -0.83 -25.22 -6.28
C LEU A 122 0.31 -24.92 -5.28
N VAL A 123 1.56 -24.99 -5.71
CA VAL A 123 2.71 -24.58 -4.89
C VAL A 123 2.60 -23.10 -4.53
N LYS A 124 2.33 -22.22 -5.52
CA LYS A 124 2.11 -20.79 -5.26
C LYS A 124 0.94 -20.54 -4.31
N HIS A 125 -0.13 -21.34 -4.39
CA HIS A 125 -1.28 -21.21 -3.49
C HIS A 125 -0.89 -21.54 -2.03
N GLN A 126 -0.11 -22.61 -1.82
CA GLN A 126 0.41 -22.95 -0.50
C GLN A 126 1.35 -21.87 0.05
N GLU A 127 2.19 -21.27 -0.79
CA GLU A 127 3.07 -20.17 -0.38
C GLU A 127 2.28 -18.92 0.04
N LEU A 128 1.23 -18.56 -0.71
CA LEU A 128 0.33 -17.45 -0.35
C LEU A 128 -0.36 -17.70 0.99
N ALA A 129 -0.90 -18.91 1.20
CA ALA A 129 -1.54 -19.28 2.47
C ALA A 129 -0.56 -19.24 3.66
N ARG A 130 0.73 -19.58 3.44
CA ARG A 130 1.78 -19.45 4.47
C ARG A 130 2.07 -17.98 4.79
N LYS A 131 2.16 -17.11 3.78
CA LYS A 131 2.35 -15.66 3.95
C LYS A 131 1.20 -15.01 4.72
N GLU A 132 -0.03 -15.38 4.41
CA GLU A 132 -1.22 -14.87 5.11
C GLU A 132 -1.22 -15.30 6.59
N LYS A 133 -0.91 -16.57 6.89
CA LYS A 133 -0.76 -17.06 8.27
C LYS A 133 0.36 -16.33 9.03
N GLY A 134 1.45 -15.97 8.36
CA GLY A 134 2.54 -15.16 8.94
C GLY A 134 2.05 -13.77 9.37
N LEU A 135 1.33 -13.08 8.48
CA LEU A 135 0.72 -11.77 8.77
C LEU A 135 -0.32 -11.82 9.90
N LEU A 136 -1.10 -12.90 10.00
CA LEU A 136 -2.06 -13.09 11.09
C LEU A 136 -1.37 -13.38 12.43
N LYS A 137 -0.25 -14.11 12.45
CA LYS A 137 0.51 -14.40 13.68
C LYS A 137 1.24 -13.18 14.23
N ASP A 138 1.77 -12.30 13.38
CA ASP A 138 2.39 -11.04 13.80
C ASP A 138 1.38 -10.07 14.45
N ASN A 139 0.10 -10.21 14.11
CA ASN A 139 -0.99 -9.48 14.73
C ASN A 139 -1.32 -9.97 16.14
N LEU A 140 -1.30 -11.29 16.37
CA LEU A 140 -1.59 -11.89 17.68
C LEU A 140 -0.47 -11.68 18.71
N ARG A 141 0.77 -11.45 18.29
CA ARG A 141 1.92 -11.22 19.19
C ARG A 141 2.12 -9.77 19.62
N LYS A 142 1.41 -8.82 19.01
CA LYS A 142 1.56 -7.38 19.26
C LYS A 142 0.27 -6.70 19.76
N GLY A 143 -0.74 -7.52 20.09
CA GLY A 143 -2.01 -7.09 20.69
C GLY A 143 -1.91 -7.02 22.21
#